data_AF-A0A3N5MUN3-F1
#
_entry.id   AF-A0A3N5MUN3-F1
#
_cell.length_a   1.000
_cell.length_b   1.000
_cell.length_c   1.000
_cell.angle_alpha   90.00
_cell.angle_beta   90.00
_cell.angle_gamma   90.00
#
_symmetry.space_group_name_H-M   'P 1'
#
loop_
_entity.id
_entity.type
_entity.pdbx_description
1 polymer ?
#
loop_
_entity_poly.entity_id
_entity_poly.type
_entity_poly.pdbx_seq_one_letter_code
_entity_poly.pdbx_strand_id
1 'polypeptide(L)'
;MAYRYTLEILAGIAIIAFCVLFLYTSATMSGAEFAGSDNVGSGLIAELSGTPIENFQPLIPQWEPPSGEIESCLFALQAAFGGILIGGVFGYWLGQARGRGTG
;
A
#
# COMPACT_ATOMS: atom_id res chain seq x y z
N MET A 1 -15.63 9.92 27.28
CA MET A 1 -15.23 10.98 26.31
C MET A 1 -13.94 10.64 25.53
N ALA A 2 -13.44 9.38 25.56
CA ALA A 2 -12.17 8.98 24.93
C ALA A 2 -12.31 8.42 23.48
N TYR A 3 -13.53 8.07 23.05
CA TYR A 3 -13.77 7.41 21.76
C TYR A 3 -13.86 8.34 20.54
N ARG A 4 -13.75 9.66 20.73
CA ARG A 4 -13.96 10.62 19.63
C ARG A 4 -12.81 10.64 18.62
N TYR A 5 -11.59 10.32 19.06
CA TYR A 5 -10.37 10.45 18.26
C TYR A 5 -9.57 9.16 18.14
N THR A 6 -10.12 8.03 18.61
CA THR A 6 -9.40 6.75 18.62
C THR A 6 -8.98 6.31 17.21
N LEU A 7 -9.85 6.50 16.21
CA LEU A 7 -9.54 6.16 14.82
C LEU A 7 -8.47 7.08 14.21
N GLU A 8 -8.51 8.37 14.52
CA GLU A 8 -7.52 9.35 14.06
C GLU A 8 -6.15 9.08 14.66
N ILE A 9 -6.10 8.75 15.96
CA ILE A 9 -4.87 8.37 16.66
C ILE A 9 -4.32 7.06 16.07
N LEU A 10 -5.17 6.05 15.83
CA LEU A 10 -4.75 4.80 15.20
C LEU A 10 -4.22 5.02 13.78
N ALA A 11 -4.88 5.85 12.97
CA ALA A 11 -4.41 6.20 11.63
C ALA A 11 -3.06 6.95 11.68
N GLY A 12 -2.91 7.91 12.60
CA GLY A 12 -1.65 8.61 12.82
C GLY A 12 -0.51 7.67 13.23
N ILE A 13 -0.77 6.74 14.16
CA ILE A 13 0.20 5.72 14.58
C ILE A 13 0.59 4.82 13.39
N ALA A 14 -0.38 4.37 12.59
CA ALA A 14 -0.12 3.53 11.43
C ALA A 14 0.76 4.24 10.39
N ILE A 15 0.48 5.52 10.10
CA ILE A 15 1.29 6.33 9.18
C ILE A 15 2.72 6.49 9.72
N ILE A 16 2.89 6.84 11.00
CA ILE A 16 4.22 7.00 11.60
C ILE A 16 4.99 5.68 11.58
N ALA A 17 4.36 4.57 11.96
CA ALA A 17 4.97 3.25 11.93
C ALA A 17 5.42 2.87 10.51
N PHE A 18 4.58 3.14 9.50
CA PHE A 18 4.94 2.94 8.10
C PHE A 18 6.14 3.79 7.69
N CYS A 19 6.16 5.09 8.00
CA CYS A 19 7.28 5.97 7.67
C CYS A 19 8.59 5.52 8.33
N VAL A 20 8.55 5.12 9.60
CA VAL A 20 9.73 4.62 10.33
C VAL A 20 10.26 3.34 9.69
N LEU A 21 9.39 2.36 9.41
CA LEU A 21 9.77 1.12 8.72
C LEU A 21 10.33 1.41 7.33
N PHE A 22 9.66 2.27 6.55
CA PHE A 22 10.09 2.63 5.21
C PHE A 22 11.49 3.27 5.21
N LEU A 23 11.72 4.26 6.08
CA LEU A 23 13.01 4.93 6.19
C LEU A 23 14.10 4.00 6.70
N TYR A 24 13.78 3.13 7.66
CA TYR A 24 14.72 2.13 8.17
C TYR A 24 15.15 1.15 7.08
N THR A 25 14.19 0.57 6.34
CA THR A 25 14.47 -0.36 5.24
C THR A 25 15.23 0.34 4.11
N SER A 26 14.84 1.55 3.74
CA SER A 26 15.51 2.34 2.70
C SER A 26 16.95 2.71 3.06
N ALA A 27 17.21 3.06 4.33
CA ALA A 27 18.56 3.36 4.80
C ALA A 27 19.46 2.13 4.92
N THR A 28 18.89 0.96 5.19
CA THR A 28 19.65 -0.28 5.43
C THR A 28 19.89 -1.08 4.14
N MET A 29 18.98 -0.97 3.17
CA MET A 29 19.05 -1.69 1.89
C MET A 29 19.60 -0.78 0.78
N SER A 30 20.88 -0.42 0.87
CA SER A 30 21.57 0.37 -0.15
C SER A 30 21.76 -0.45 -1.43
N GLY A 31 20.82 -0.33 -2.38
CA GLY A 31 20.86 -1.02 -3.67
C GLY A 31 19.76 -2.04 -3.90
N ALA A 32 18.78 -2.15 -3.00
CA ALA A 32 17.56 -2.87 -3.32
C ALA A 32 16.79 -2.07 -4.37
N GLU A 33 16.80 -2.57 -5.60
CA GLU A 33 15.79 -2.17 -6.59
C GLU A 33 14.43 -2.45 -5.93
N PHE A 34 13.52 -1.48 -5.96
CA PHE A 34 12.14 -1.71 -5.52
C PHE A 34 11.45 -2.62 -6.54
N ALA A 35 11.89 -3.88 -6.57
CA ALA A 35 11.29 -4.93 -7.33
C ALA A 35 9.94 -5.25 -6.68
N GLY A 36 8.92 -5.46 -7.51
CA GLY A 36 7.61 -5.89 -7.02
C GLY A 36 7.74 -7.11 -6.13
N SER A 37 6.84 -7.20 -5.14
CA SER A 37 6.76 -8.35 -4.22
C SER A 37 6.85 -9.69 -4.94
N ASP A 38 6.26 -9.77 -6.13
CA ASP A 38 6.18 -10.99 -6.93
C ASP A 38 7.54 -11.44 -7.46
N ASN A 39 8.44 -10.52 -7.82
CA ASN A 39 9.79 -10.85 -8.29
C ASN A 39 10.70 -11.31 -7.15
N VAL A 40 10.60 -10.67 -5.99
CA VAL A 40 11.38 -11.04 -4.80
C VAL A 40 10.88 -12.36 -4.21
N GLY A 41 9.56 -12.54 -4.16
CA GLY A 41 8.92 -13.74 -3.62
C GLY A 41 9.16 -14.98 -4.49
N SER A 42 9.03 -14.87 -5.81
CA SER A 42 9.24 -16.00 -6.73
C SER A 42 10.67 -16.53 -6.70
N GLY A 43 11.67 -15.64 -6.62
CA GLY A 43 13.08 -16.03 -6.50
C GLY A 43 13.37 -16.80 -5.22
N LEU A 44 12.90 -16.31 -4.08
CA LEU A 44 13.12 -16.97 -2.79
C LEU A 44 12.39 -18.32 -2.68
N ILE A 45 11.18 -18.41 -3.23
CA ILE A 45 10.42 -19.66 -3.25
C ILE A 45 11.14 -20.71 -4.11
N ALA A 46 11.67 -20.34 -5.27
CA ALA A 46 12.42 -21.26 -6.12
C ALA A 46 13.71 -21.76 -5.45
N GLU A 47 14.42 -20.89 -4.73
CA GLU A 47 15.59 -21.26 -3.94
C GLU A 47 15.24 -22.26 -2.82
N LEU A 48 14.18 -21.98 -2.06
CA LEU A 48 13.76 -22.80 -0.92
C LEU A 48 13.12 -24.13 -1.34
N SER A 49 12.37 -24.15 -2.44
CA SER A 49 11.65 -25.34 -2.90
C SER A 49 12.51 -26.26 -3.76
N GLY A 50 13.63 -25.77 -4.30
CA GLY A 50 14.45 -26.48 -5.29
C GLY A 50 13.71 -26.71 -6.62
N THR A 51 12.58 -26.03 -6.82
CA THR A 51 11.77 -26.13 -8.04
C THR A 51 12.05 -24.89 -8.88
N PRO A 52 12.45 -25.03 -10.16
CA PRO A 52 12.62 -23.89 -11.05
C PRO A 52 11.34 -23.06 -11.12
N ILE A 53 11.48 -21.72 -11.18
CA ILE A 53 10.34 -20.77 -11.31
C ILE A 53 9.45 -21.14 -12.50
N GLU A 54 10.06 -21.68 -13.57
CA GLU A 54 9.40 -22.16 -14.78
C GLU A 54 8.35 -23.25 -14.53
N ASN A 55 8.50 -24.01 -13.45
CA ASN A 55 7.59 -25.08 -13.05
C ASN A 55 6.56 -24.64 -12.00
N PHE A 56 6.54 -23.36 -11.61
CA PHE A 56 5.51 -22.81 -10.74
C PHE A 56 4.26 -22.48 -11.57
N GLN A 57 3.31 -23.43 -11.62
CA GLN A 57 1.99 -23.16 -12.17
C GLN A 57 1.08 -22.53 -11.11
N PRO A 58 0.36 -21.44 -11.44
CA PRO A 58 -0.73 -20.94 -10.61
C PRO A 58 -1.79 -22.02 -10.38
N LEU A 59 -2.30 -22.12 -9.14
CA LEU A 59 -3.38 -23.07 -8.79
C LEU A 59 -4.72 -22.71 -9.46
N ILE A 60 -4.86 -21.47 -9.91
CA ILE A 60 -6.02 -20.93 -10.62
C ILE A 60 -5.55 -20.07 -11.80
N PRO A 61 -6.31 -19.99 -12.91
CA PRO A 61 -5.99 -19.11 -14.01
C PRO A 61 -5.91 -17.66 -13.52
N GLN A 62 -4.72 -17.07 -13.56
CA GLN A 62 -4.50 -15.68 -13.19
C GLN A 62 -4.62 -14.81 -14.44
N TRP A 63 -5.35 -13.70 -14.33
CA TRP A 63 -5.37 -12.70 -15.38
C TRP A 63 -4.12 -11.84 -15.26
N GLU A 64 -3.33 -11.78 -16.34
CA GLU A 64 -2.15 -10.91 -16.44
C GLU A 64 -2.47 -9.76 -17.40
N PRO A 65 -2.13 -8.50 -17.05
CA PRO A 65 -2.30 -7.38 -17.95
C PRO A 65 -1.52 -7.59 -19.26
N PRO A 66 -2.09 -7.27 -20.43
CA PRO A 66 -1.40 -7.47 -21.71
C PRO A 66 -0.21 -6.51 -21.93
N SER A 67 0.02 -5.54 -21.03
CA SER A 67 1.18 -4.65 -21.01
C SER A 67 1.40 -4.08 -19.60
N GLY A 68 2.66 -3.86 -19.22
CA GLY A 68 3.02 -3.18 -17.97
C GLY A 68 2.54 -1.72 -17.90
N GLU A 69 2.24 -1.09 -19.04
CA GLU A 69 1.60 0.24 -19.07
C GLU A 69 0.16 0.17 -18.52
N ILE A 70 -0.56 -0.92 -18.81
CA ILE A 70 -1.93 -1.13 -18.33
C ILE A 70 -1.91 -1.45 -16.84
N GLU A 71 -0.95 -2.26 -16.39
CA GLU A 71 -0.72 -2.51 -14.96
C GLU A 71 -0.48 -1.20 -14.19
N SER A 72 0.46 -0.39 -14.68
CA SER A 72 0.79 0.91 -14.09
C SER A 72 -0.40 1.88 -14.10
N CYS A 73 -1.20 1.87 -15.17
CA CYS A 73 -2.43 2.65 -15.27
C CYS A 73 -3.48 2.21 -14.24
N LEU A 74 -3.70 0.90 -14.07
CA LEU A 74 -4.63 0.37 -13.07
C LEU A 74 -4.15 0.69 -11.65
N PHE A 75 -2.85 0.67 -11.39
CA PHE A 75 -2.29 1.08 -10.10
C PHE A 75 -2.49 2.58 -9.84
N ALA A 76 -2.20 3.42 -10.83
CA ALA A 76 -2.41 4.86 -10.73
C ALA A 76 -3.88 5.22 -10.50
N LEU A 77 -4.80 4.51 -11.16
CA LEU A 77 -6.25 4.68 -10.96
C LEU A 77 -6.68 4.31 -9.54
N GLN A 78 -6.17 3.20 -9.00
CA GLN A 78 -6.43 2.78 -7.62
C GLN A 78 -5.91 3.82 -6.61
N ALA A 79 -4.70 4.34 -6.84
CA ALA A 79 -4.11 5.38 -6.01
C ALA A 79 -4.92 6.69 -6.05
N ALA A 80 -5.36 7.11 -7.23
CA ALA A 80 -6.20 8.30 -7.39
C ALA A 80 -7.54 8.16 -6.66
N PHE A 81 -8.21 7.01 -6.81
CA PHE A 81 -9.47 6.73 -6.13
C PHE A 81 -9.30 6.69 -4.60
N GLY A 82 -8.25 6.02 -4.11
CA GLY A 82 -7.91 6.01 -2.68
C GLY A 82 -7.64 7.41 -2.14
N GLY A 83 -6.91 8.24 -2.88
CA GLY A 83 -6.63 9.63 -2.52
C GLY A 83 -7.89 10.49 -2.42
N ILE A 84 -8.83 10.34 -3.35
CA ILE A 84 -10.13 11.04 -3.32
C ILE A 84 -10.95 10.63 -2.09
N LEU A 85 -11.04 9.33 -1.80
CA LEU A 85 -11.79 8.84 -0.64
C LEU A 85 -11.20 9.35 0.68
N ILE A 86 -9.88 9.20 0.86
CA ILE A 86 -9.19 9.64 2.07
C ILE A 86 -9.30 11.16 2.23
N GLY A 87 -9.04 11.91 1.17
CA GLY A 87 -9.17 13.37 1.17
C GLY A 87 -10.60 13.83 1.45
N GLY A 88 -11.61 13.15 0.91
CA GLY A 88 -13.02 13.42 1.17
C GLY A 88 -13.41 13.21 2.64
N VAL A 89 -12.94 12.12 3.26
CA VAL A 89 -13.18 11.84 4.69
C VAL A 89 -12.56 12.94 5.56
N PHE A 90 -11.28 13.26 5.36
CA PHE A 90 -10.62 14.32 6.12
C PHE A 90 -11.24 15.69 5.89
N GLY A 91 -11.62 16.01 4.64
CA GLY A 91 -12.32 17.25 4.31
C GLY A 91 -13.67 17.37 5.00
N TYR A 92 -14.45 16.29 5.04
CA TYR A 92 -15.73 16.25 5.73
C TYR A 92 -15.58 16.41 7.25
N TRP A 93 -14.60 15.76 7.87
CA TRP A 93 -14.31 15.93 9.30
C TRP A 93 -13.86 17.35 9.64
N LEU A 94 -13.00 17.96 8.82
CA LEU A 94 -12.61 19.35 8.99
C LEU A 94 -13.80 20.31 8.86
N GLY A 95 -14.70 20.05 7.90
CA GLY A 95 -15.95 20.80 7.72
C GLY A 95 -16.86 20.74 8.94
N GLN A 96 -17.06 19.54 9.50
CA GLN A 96 -17.86 19.35 10.72
C GLN A 96 -17.23 20.02 11.95
N ALA A 97 -15.90 19.97 12.10
CA ALA A 97 -15.21 20.62 13.21
C ALA A 97 -15.39 22.15 13.17
N ARG A 98 -15.37 22.75 11.98
CA ARG A 98 -15.61 24.20 11.78
C ARG A 98 -17.06 24.59 12.06
N GLY A 99 -18.04 23.79 11.61
CA GLY A 99 -19.47 24.06 11.85
C GLY A 99 -19.88 23.99 13.33
N ARG A 100 -19.10 23.34 14.19
CA ARG A 100 -19.34 23.24 15.64
C ARG A 100 -18.77 24.41 16.46
N GLY A 101 -17.95 25.28 15.85
CA GLY A 101 -17.36 26.45 16.51
C GLY A 101 -18.13 27.76 16.33
N THR A 102 -19.22 27.75 15.55
CA THR A 102 -20.06 28.92 15.23
C THR A 102 -21.49 28.81 15.78
N GLY A 103 -21.70 28.01 16.82
CA GLY A 103 -22.97 27.91 17.55
C GLY A 103 -22.79 28.22 19.02
#